data_AF-A0A368V6Q3-F1
#
_entry.id   AF-A0A368V6Q3-F1
#
_cell.length_a   1.000
_cell.length_b   1.000
_cell.length_c   1.000
_cell.angle_alpha   90.00
_cell.angle_beta   90.00
_cell.angle_gamma   90.00
#
_symmetry.space_group_name_H-M   'P 1'
#
loop_
_entity.id
_entity.type
_entity.pdbx_description
1 polymer ?
#
loop_
_entity_poly.entity_id
_entity_poly.type
_entity_poly.pdbx_seq_one_letter_code
_entity_poly.pdbx_strand_id
1 'polypeptide(L)'
;MNEQMQKITDFLKYKVTNQNASDTDKVAWMFTVEKPELLNKAIKAVFPDPTDQPGNEAVERLREFIKEHLLVFHEADIQLDTEAVDYTTIFVAFFL
;
A
#
# COMPACT_ATOMS: atom_id res chain seq x y z
N MET A 1 -16.77 -5.18 2.71
CA MET A 1 -15.85 -4.03 2.83
C MET A 1 -16.53 -2.97 3.69
N ASN A 2 -15.88 -2.48 4.75
CA ASN A 2 -16.41 -1.42 5.62
C ASN A 2 -16.65 -0.15 4.77
N GLU A 3 -17.70 0.62 5.07
CA GLU A 3 -18.04 1.90 4.42
C GLU A 3 -16.85 2.87 4.31
N GLN A 4 -15.95 2.88 5.30
CA GLN A 4 -14.69 3.65 5.27
C GLN A 4 -13.74 3.17 4.17
N MET A 5 -13.57 1.86 4.01
CA MET A 5 -12.73 1.28 2.94
C MET A 5 -13.29 1.57 1.55
N GLN A 6 -14.61 1.65 1.40
CA GLN A 6 -15.23 2.06 0.14
C GLN A 6 -14.93 3.54 -0.17
N LYS A 7 -15.03 4.43 0.83
CA LYS A 7 -14.69 5.85 0.65
C LYS A 7 -13.22 6.06 0.28
N ILE A 8 -12.32 5.30 0.89
CA ILE A 8 -10.88 5.31 0.56
C ILE A 8 -10.66 4.82 -0.87
N THR A 9 -11.32 3.72 -1.25
CA THR A 9 -11.28 3.15 -2.62
C THR A 9 -11.70 4.18 -3.67
N ASP A 10 -12.83 4.87 -3.44
CA ASP A 10 -13.37 5.84 -4.38
C ASP A 10 -12.45 7.08 -4.52
N PHE A 11 -11.88 7.54 -3.40
CA PHE A 11 -10.94 8.66 -3.39
C PHE A 11 -9.63 8.33 -4.12
N LEU A 12 -9.03 7.17 -3.83
CA LEU A 12 -7.79 6.72 -4.47
C LEU A 12 -8.00 6.51 -5.96
N LYS A 13 -9.11 5.88 -6.35
CA LYS A 13 -9.49 5.73 -7.76
C LYS A 13 -9.55 7.09 -8.45
N TYR A 14 -10.27 8.06 -7.87
CA TYR A 14 -10.34 9.42 -8.39
C TYR A 14 -8.94 10.05 -8.56
N LYS A 15 -8.07 9.97 -7.54
CA LYS A 15 -6.72 10.52 -7.57
C LYS A 15 -5.88 9.94 -8.72
N VAL A 16 -5.86 8.62 -8.84
CA VAL A 16 -5.06 7.90 -9.85
C VAL A 16 -5.56 8.18 -11.28
N THR A 17 -6.88 8.15 -11.52
CA THR A 17 -7.42 8.44 -12.88
C THR A 17 -7.18 9.86 -13.37
N ASN A 18 -6.96 10.83 -12.47
CA ASN A 18 -6.73 12.22 -12.84
C ASN A 18 -5.24 12.59 -13.02
N GLN A 19 -4.34 11.60 -13.12
CA GLN A 19 -2.90 11.72 -13.38
C GLN A 19 -2.06 12.60 -12.42
N ASN A 20 -2.67 13.21 -11.40
CA ASN A 20 -2.00 13.99 -10.34
C ASN A 20 -1.75 13.18 -9.06
N ALA A 21 -1.61 11.85 -9.18
CA ALA A 21 -1.40 10.96 -8.04
C ALA A 21 0.08 10.87 -7.66
N SER A 22 0.36 10.99 -6.36
CA SER A 22 1.69 10.67 -5.81
C SER A 22 1.96 9.17 -5.92
N ASP A 23 3.23 8.75 -5.81
CA ASP A 23 3.55 7.31 -5.82
C ASP A 23 2.92 6.58 -4.64
N THR A 24 2.81 7.25 -3.49
CA THR A 24 2.06 6.74 -2.33
C THR A 24 0.58 6.50 -2.68
N ASP A 25 -0.10 7.43 -3.35
CA ASP A 25 -1.49 7.26 -3.78
C ASP A 25 -1.66 6.06 -4.74
N LYS A 26 -0.69 5.86 -5.64
CA LYS A 26 -0.72 4.76 -6.60
C LYS A 26 -0.50 3.41 -5.90
N VAL A 27 0.46 3.31 -4.98
CA VAL A 27 0.68 2.10 -4.18
C VAL A 27 -0.55 1.79 -3.34
N ALA A 28 -1.12 2.83 -2.75
CA ALA A 28 -2.35 2.73 -1.99
C ALA A 28 -3.52 2.16 -2.81
N TRP A 29 -3.73 2.69 -4.01
CA TRP A 29 -4.76 2.23 -4.93
C TRP A 29 -4.54 0.78 -5.35
N MET A 30 -3.30 0.40 -5.62
CA MET A 30 -2.97 -0.97 -6.00
C MET A 30 -3.28 -1.99 -4.90
N PHE A 31 -2.93 -1.68 -3.64
CA PHE A 31 -3.24 -2.55 -2.50
C PHE A 31 -4.73 -2.67 -2.25
N THR A 32 -5.51 -1.61 -2.47
CA THR A 32 -6.93 -1.59 -2.09
C THR A 32 -7.89 -1.91 -3.21
N VAL A 33 -7.50 -1.68 -4.46
CA VAL A 33 -8.40 -1.72 -5.61
C VAL A 33 -7.92 -2.73 -6.65
N GLU A 34 -6.69 -2.61 -7.14
CA GLU A 34 -6.23 -3.48 -8.23
C GLU A 34 -5.89 -4.90 -7.78
N LYS A 35 -5.20 -5.00 -6.65
CA LYS A 35 -4.64 -6.26 -6.12
C LYS A 35 -4.92 -6.38 -4.60
N PRO A 36 -6.20 -6.42 -4.19
CA PRO A 36 -6.58 -6.55 -2.76
C PRO A 36 -6.00 -7.79 -2.07
N GLU A 37 -5.63 -8.82 -2.83
CA GLU A 37 -4.90 -9.97 -2.34
C GLU A 37 -3.48 -9.64 -1.84
N LEU A 38 -2.82 -8.62 -2.39
CA LEU A 38 -1.52 -8.16 -1.93
C LEU A 38 -1.63 -7.43 -0.59
N LEU A 39 -2.73 -6.69 -0.35
CA LEU A 39 -2.99 -6.09 0.96
C LEU A 39 -3.08 -7.17 2.05
N ASN A 40 -3.81 -8.25 1.82
CA ASN A 40 -3.90 -9.34 2.80
C ASN A 40 -2.55 -10.03 3.06
N LYS A 41 -1.72 -10.18 2.04
CA LYS A 41 -0.36 -10.71 2.19
C LYS A 41 0.53 -9.73 2.95
N ALA A 42 0.43 -8.44 2.66
CA ALA A 42 1.15 -7.39 3.35
C ALA A 42 0.77 -7.33 4.82
N ILE A 43 -0.52 -7.39 5.18
CA ILE A 43 -0.97 -7.45 6.58
C ILE A 43 -0.26 -8.59 7.32
N LYS A 44 -0.19 -9.80 6.73
CA LYS A 44 0.47 -10.95 7.34
C LYS A 44 2.00 -10.82 7.41
N ALA A 45 2.61 -10.17 6.42
CA ALA A 45 4.07 -9.95 6.41
C ALA A 45 4.48 -8.85 7.41
N VAL A 46 3.65 -7.81 7.54
CA VAL A 46 3.85 -6.67 8.43
C VAL A 46 3.54 -7.06 9.88
N PHE A 47 2.43 -7.77 10.10
CA PHE A 47 1.98 -8.28 11.41
C PHE A 47 1.85 -9.82 11.37
N PRO A 48 2.98 -10.55 11.41
CA PRO A 48 2.99 -12.00 11.49
C PRO A 48 2.30 -12.56 12.74
N ASP A 49 2.34 -11.83 13.87
CA ASP A 49 1.62 -12.19 15.09
C ASP A 49 0.42 -11.25 15.34
N PRO A 50 -0.75 -11.75 15.78
CA PRO A 50 -1.91 -10.92 16.13
C PRO A 50 -1.66 -9.87 17.22
N THR A 51 -0.60 -10.03 18.02
CA THR A 51 -0.21 -9.11 19.09
C THR A 51 0.82 -8.08 18.64
N ASP A 52 1.31 -8.17 17.40
CA ASP A 52 2.24 -7.19 16.85
C ASP A 52 1.60 -5.80 16.84
N GLN A 53 2.41 -4.81 17.21
CA GLN A 53 1.97 -3.43 17.26
C GLN A 53 2.55 -2.62 16.09
N PRO A 54 1.83 -1.57 15.68
CA PRO A 54 2.35 -0.61 14.74
C PRO A 54 3.64 0.05 15.24
N GLY A 55 4.64 0.22 14.36
CA GLY A 55 5.91 0.84 14.71
C GLY A 55 6.95 0.74 13.59
N ASN A 56 8.18 1.18 13.86
CA ASN A 56 9.26 1.22 12.87
C ASN A 56 9.54 -0.15 12.25
N GLU A 57 9.49 -1.22 13.05
CA GLU A 57 9.70 -2.59 12.55
C GLU A 57 8.62 -3.00 11.54
N ALA A 58 7.36 -2.66 11.81
CA ALA A 58 6.25 -2.93 10.90
C ALA A 58 6.38 -2.12 9.59
N VAL A 59 6.88 -0.88 9.66
CA VAL A 59 7.18 -0.07 8.47
C VAL A 59 8.33 -0.68 7.64
N GLU A 60 9.38 -1.20 8.29
CA GLU A 60 10.47 -1.88 7.58
C GLU A 60 9.99 -3.19 6.92
N ARG A 61 9.17 -4.00 7.61
CA ARG A 61 8.55 -5.20 7.00
C ARG A 61 7.65 -4.83 5.81
N LEU A 62 6.92 -3.73 5.90
CA LEU A 62 6.12 -3.22 4.77
C LEU A 62 7.02 -2.84 3.58
N ARG A 63 8.13 -2.14 3.86
CA ARG A 63 9.12 -1.75 2.85
C ARG A 63 9.71 -2.99 2.18
N GLU A 64 10.12 -4.00 2.94
CA GLU A 64 10.65 -5.26 2.41
C GLU A 64 9.60 -5.99 1.58
N PHE A 65 8.37 -6.13 2.09
CA PHE A 65 7.28 -6.77 1.35
C PHE A 65 7.02 -6.07 0.01
N ILE A 66 6.96 -4.74 0.00
CA ILE A 66 6.76 -3.97 -1.22
C ILE A 66 7.93 -4.21 -2.18
N LYS A 67 9.17 -4.17 -1.69
CA LYS A 67 10.36 -4.41 -2.51
C LYS A 67 10.37 -5.79 -3.17
N GLU A 68 9.97 -6.82 -2.44
CA GLU A 68 9.89 -8.19 -2.97
C GLU A 68 8.78 -8.37 -4.01
N HIS A 69 7.71 -7.58 -3.91
CA HIS A 69 6.56 -7.64 -4.80
C HIS A 69 6.58 -6.51 -5.86
N LEU A 70 7.67 -5.74 -5.96
CA LEU A 70 7.87 -4.63 -6.90
C LEU A 70 7.65 -5.01 -8.37
N LEU A 71 8.03 -6.23 -8.76
CA LEU A 71 7.81 -6.72 -10.13
C LEU A 71 6.32 -6.91 -10.43
N VAL A 72 5.52 -7.27 -9.43
CA VAL A 72 4.06 -7.33 -9.53
C VAL A 72 3.47 -5.92 -9.63
N PHE A 73 4.19 -4.91 -9.13
CA PHE A 73 3.80 -3.49 -9.19
C PHE A 73 4.16 -2.81 -10.53
N HIS A 74 5.16 -3.32 -11.26
CA HIS A 74 5.53 -2.78 -12.58
C HIS A 74 4.45 -3.00 -13.65
N GLU A 75 3.52 -3.95 -13.46
CA GLU A 75 2.35 -4.09 -14.33
C GLU A 75 1.37 -2.90 -14.21
N ALA A 76 1.49 -2.06 -13.18
CA ALA A 76 0.60 -0.93 -12.89
C ALA A 76 1.12 0.46 -13.33
N ASP A 77 2.14 0.55 -14.21
CA ASP A 77 2.78 1.82 -14.64
C ASP A 77 3.39 2.66 -13.49
N ILE A 78 3.49 2.11 -12.27
CA ILE A 78 4.11 2.79 -11.14
C ILE A 78 5.63 2.61 -11.28
N GLN A 79 6.31 3.62 -11.82
CA GLN A 79 7.77 3.70 -11.79
C GLN A 79 8.22 3.95 -10.35
N LEU A 80 8.37 2.85 -9.59
CA LEU A 80 8.93 2.89 -8.26
C LEU A 80 10.46 2.92 -8.40
N ASP A 81 11.00 4.08 -8.75
CA ASP A 81 12.41 4.35 -8.47
C ASP A 81 12.55 4.20 -6.95
N THR A 82 13.49 3.35 -6.52
CA THR A 82 13.59 2.86 -5.13
C THR A 82 13.85 3.96 -4.08
N GLU A 83 13.90 5.24 -4.48
CA GLU A 83 14.33 6.38 -3.66
C GLU A 83 13.24 7.43 -3.31
N ALA A 84 11.94 7.23 -3.57
CA ALA A 84 10.94 8.28 -3.25
C ALA A 84 9.65 7.86 -2.52
N VAL A 85 9.44 6.57 -2.24
CA VAL A 85 8.18 6.11 -1.63
C VAL A 85 8.15 6.36 -0.12
N ASP A 86 7.16 7.11 0.35
CA ASP A 86 6.91 7.29 1.77
C ASP A 86 6.09 6.13 2.35
N TYR A 87 6.81 5.10 2.78
CA TYR A 87 6.24 3.92 3.44
C TYR A 87 5.48 4.25 4.72
N THR A 88 5.79 5.35 5.40
CA THR A 88 5.08 5.76 6.62
C THR A 88 3.65 6.15 6.28
N THR A 89 3.47 6.92 5.21
CA THR A 89 2.14 7.33 4.76
C THR A 89 1.32 6.13 4.27
N ILE A 90 1.93 5.21 3.51
CA ILE A 90 1.26 3.95 3.13
C ILE A 90 0.86 3.17 4.38
N PHE A 91 1.77 3.09 5.35
CA PHE A 91 1.54 2.31 6.54
C PHE A 91 0.35 2.86 7.35
N VAL A 92 0.34 4.17 7.57
CA VAL A 92 -0.76 4.87 8.26
C VAL A 92 -2.08 4.70 7.52
N ALA A 93 -2.08 4.71 6.18
CA ALA A 93 -3.32 4.61 5.40
C ALA A 93 -4.00 3.22 5.48
N PHE A 94 -3.22 2.15 5.70
CA PHE A 94 -3.74 0.78 5.61
C PHE A 94 -3.70 -0.04 6.88
N PHE A 95 -2.83 0.31 7.81
CA PHE A 95 -2.53 -0.54 8.97
C PHE A 95 -2.79 0.14 10.31
N LEU A 96 -3.23 1.40 10.32
CA LEU A 96 -3.60 2.19 11.50
C LEU A 96 -5.01 2.75 11.36
#